data_AF-A0A934ZR64-F1
#
_entry.id   AF-A0A934ZR64-F1
#
_cell.length_a   1.000
_cell.length_b   1.000
_cell.length_c   1.000
_cell.angle_alpha   90.00
_cell.angle_beta   90.00
_cell.angle_gamma   90.00
#
_symmetry.space_group_name_H-M   'P 1'
#
loop_
_entity.id
_entity.type
_entity.pdbx_description
1 polymer ?
#
loop_
_entity_poly.entity_id
_entity_poly.type
_entity_poly.pdbx_seq_one_letter_code
_entity_poly.pdbx_strand_id
1 'polypeptide(L)'
;MHLLREALHGRWRHFRRFSWLTGCVLLPLFAASAIGGFWLNWDQLGQFSAIATAEWLDAWPFLAQPLARNFLVASTVSDRLFSLFIFVHIGLSLVVMLGLWLHMQRISRAAVWPPRALAVGTIAALLTLALLAPVTSEGPADLATVPATLSYDWILLGIHPLMYATSAAFTWALVLGFGTVLLALPLLPSKTRQPVAIVDPDNCNGCSRCFADCPYAAITMTPHPNGHRGALLAQVDADLCASCGICAGACPSSTPFRSTLDLVSGIEMPQLSIATLRLQLEQRLALRAAHRPIVVFGCREAADSARIAGADVIVVSLLCAGQLAPSFVEYALREGAAGVLIASCREGGCEFRLGARWTAERMRGEREPSLRARVARDHVQLVCADAGEETALAAALNAMRERLDRAGADGGTLRTTLHEH
;
A
#
# COMPACT_ATOMS: atom_id res chain seq x y z
N MET A 1 -14.95 -3.51 2.53
CA MET A 1 -13.67 -4.05 3.07
C MET A 1 -12.46 -3.23 2.71
N HIS A 2 -12.18 -2.94 1.42
CA HIS A 2 -11.02 -2.12 1.02
C HIS A 2 -10.96 -0.75 1.73
N LEU A 3 -12.06 0.01 1.68
CA LEU A 3 -12.19 1.30 2.35
C LEU A 3 -11.85 1.20 3.85
N LEU A 4 -12.48 0.25 4.57
CA LEU A 4 -12.28 0.08 6.01
C LEU A 4 -10.82 -0.25 6.35
N ARG A 5 -10.18 -1.14 5.60
CA ARG A 5 -8.76 -1.47 5.81
C ARG A 5 -7.88 -0.23 5.69
N GLU A 6 -8.02 0.53 4.61
CA GLU A 6 -7.23 1.74 4.41
C GLU A 6 -7.57 2.82 5.46
N ALA A 7 -8.84 2.87 5.90
CA ALA A 7 -9.37 3.71 6.99
C ALA A 7 -8.90 3.29 8.41
N LEU A 8 -8.45 2.05 8.62
CA LEU A 8 -7.87 1.64 9.90
C LEU A 8 -6.36 1.86 9.94
N HIS A 9 -5.70 1.78 8.78
CA HIS A 9 -4.25 1.93 8.65
C HIS A 9 -3.75 3.38 8.54
N GLY A 10 -4.61 4.40 8.67
CA GLY A 10 -4.18 5.79 8.52
C GLY A 10 -3.96 6.25 7.07
N ARG A 11 -4.29 5.42 6.07
CA ARG A 11 -3.85 5.56 4.66
C ARG A 11 -4.66 6.56 3.82
N TRP A 12 -5.19 7.60 4.46
CA TRP A 12 -5.86 8.75 3.83
C TRP A 12 -5.03 10.03 3.86
N ARG A 13 -3.80 9.95 4.40
CA ARG A 13 -2.95 11.10 4.72
C ARG A 13 -1.79 11.25 3.72
N HIS A 14 -1.17 12.43 3.73
CA HIS A 14 0.08 12.74 3.03
C HIS A 14 0.05 12.33 1.53
N PHE A 15 1.04 11.55 1.04
CA PHE A 15 1.14 11.14 -0.37
C PHE A 15 -0.04 10.25 -0.84
N ARG A 16 -0.82 9.67 0.08
CA ARG A 16 -2.00 8.84 -0.24
C ARG A 16 -3.31 9.64 -0.31
N ARG A 17 -3.29 10.94 0.01
CA ARG A 17 -4.50 11.80 0.00
C ARG A 17 -5.22 11.77 -1.34
N PHE A 18 -4.47 11.79 -2.44
CA PHE A 18 -5.06 11.73 -3.78
C PHE A 18 -5.82 10.42 -4.04
N SER A 19 -5.22 9.27 -3.76
CA SER A 19 -5.88 7.97 -3.91
C SER A 19 -7.09 7.88 -2.99
N TRP A 20 -7.00 8.37 -1.75
CA TRP A 20 -8.15 8.39 -0.84
C TRP A 20 -9.33 9.19 -1.39
N LEU A 21 -9.10 10.43 -1.83
CA LEU A 21 -10.16 11.30 -2.34
C LEU A 21 -10.79 10.75 -3.62
N THR A 22 -9.99 10.26 -4.56
CA THR A 22 -10.51 9.60 -5.77
C THR A 22 -11.30 8.34 -5.43
N GLY A 23 -10.88 7.57 -4.43
CA GLY A 23 -11.64 6.42 -3.91
C GLY A 23 -12.98 6.83 -3.31
N CYS A 24 -13.02 7.92 -2.54
CA CYS A 24 -14.27 8.45 -1.98
C CYS A 24 -15.28 8.86 -3.05
N VAL A 25 -14.81 9.45 -4.17
CA VAL A 25 -15.66 9.80 -5.32
C VAL A 25 -16.14 8.56 -6.08
N LEU A 26 -15.33 7.51 -6.16
CA LEU A 26 -15.69 6.26 -6.82
C LEU A 26 -16.78 5.48 -6.10
N LEU A 27 -16.86 5.56 -4.76
CA LEU A 27 -17.85 4.82 -3.96
C LEU A 27 -19.31 5.07 -4.42
N PRO A 28 -19.81 6.33 -4.49
CA PRO A 28 -21.18 6.57 -4.94
C PRO A 28 -21.39 6.20 -6.41
N LEU A 29 -20.38 6.37 -7.29
CA LEU A 29 -20.48 5.97 -8.70
C LEU A 29 -20.62 4.45 -8.84
N PHE A 30 -19.86 3.70 -8.06
CA PHE A 30 -19.96 2.24 -8.01
C PHE A 30 -21.33 1.79 -7.50
N ALA A 31 -21.82 2.40 -6.41
CA ALA A 31 -23.13 2.10 -5.85
C ALA A 31 -24.25 2.40 -6.84
N ALA A 32 -24.23 3.56 -7.50
CA ALA A 32 -25.22 3.94 -8.50
C ALA A 32 -25.19 3.00 -9.73
N SER A 33 -24.01 2.56 -10.17
CA SER A 33 -23.90 1.59 -11.27
C SER A 33 -24.50 0.24 -10.89
N ALA A 34 -24.18 -0.23 -9.68
CA ALA A 34 -24.67 -1.51 -9.16
C ALA A 34 -26.20 -1.49 -8.97
N ILE A 35 -26.76 -0.43 -8.37
CA ILE A 35 -28.21 -0.24 -8.22
C ILE A 35 -28.90 -0.21 -9.59
N GLY A 36 -28.35 0.55 -10.55
CA GLY A 36 -28.89 0.64 -11.91
C GLY A 36 -28.92 -0.71 -12.65
N GLY A 37 -28.06 -1.66 -12.28
CA GLY A 37 -28.08 -3.02 -12.83
C GLY A 37 -29.34 -3.80 -12.47
N PHE A 38 -29.91 -3.59 -11.27
CA PHE A 38 -31.17 -4.24 -10.85
C PHE A 38 -32.36 -3.78 -11.71
N TRP A 39 -32.33 -2.54 -12.21
CA TRP A 39 -33.43 -2.00 -13.02
C TRP A 39 -33.52 -2.67 -14.40
N LEU A 40 -32.44 -3.29 -14.88
CA LEU A 40 -32.41 -3.92 -16.21
C LEU A 40 -33.16 -5.25 -16.26
N ASN A 41 -33.29 -5.94 -15.12
CA ASN A 41 -34.04 -7.20 -15.02
C ASN A 41 -35.56 -6.96 -15.02
N TRP A 42 -35.97 -5.81 -14.48
CA TRP A 42 -37.37 -5.38 -14.37
C TRP A 42 -38.33 -6.42 -13.77
N ASP A 43 -37.88 -7.04 -12.68
CA ASP A 43 -38.71 -7.82 -11.76
C ASP A 43 -39.26 -6.94 -10.62
N GLN A 44 -40.00 -7.52 -9.69
CA GLN A 44 -40.56 -6.81 -8.53
C GLN A 44 -39.51 -6.04 -7.72
N LEU A 45 -38.32 -6.63 -7.52
CA LEU A 45 -37.21 -5.98 -6.83
C LEU A 45 -36.63 -4.81 -7.63
N GLY A 46 -36.43 -5.00 -8.94
CA GLY A 46 -35.98 -3.95 -9.86
C GLY A 46 -36.94 -2.77 -9.94
N GLN A 47 -38.25 -3.04 -10.03
CA GLN A 47 -39.31 -2.03 -9.96
C GLN A 47 -39.26 -1.26 -8.64
N PHE A 48 -39.25 -1.98 -7.51
CA PHE A 48 -39.16 -1.36 -6.19
C PHE A 48 -37.91 -0.48 -6.07
N SER A 49 -36.75 -0.98 -6.50
CA SER A 49 -35.50 -0.21 -6.45
C SER A 49 -35.55 1.04 -7.32
N ALA A 50 -36.12 0.96 -8.52
CA ALA A 50 -36.20 2.11 -9.42
C ALA A 50 -37.13 3.20 -8.87
N ILE A 51 -38.31 2.81 -8.36
CA ILE A 51 -39.26 3.72 -7.71
C ILE A 51 -38.65 4.33 -6.45
N ALA A 52 -38.08 3.51 -5.57
CA ALA A 52 -37.47 3.98 -4.33
C ALA A 52 -36.28 4.92 -4.59
N THR A 53 -35.45 4.64 -5.59
CA THR A 53 -34.38 5.58 -6.00
C THR A 53 -34.98 6.88 -6.54
N ALA A 54 -36.03 6.83 -7.36
CA ALA A 54 -36.65 8.02 -7.91
C ALA A 54 -37.27 8.91 -6.81
N GLU A 55 -38.03 8.32 -5.88
CA GLU A 55 -38.57 9.00 -4.71
C GLU A 55 -37.46 9.57 -3.80
N TRP A 56 -36.35 8.82 -3.65
CA TRP A 56 -35.21 9.29 -2.89
C TRP A 56 -34.57 10.52 -3.53
N LEU A 57 -34.35 10.51 -4.84
CA LEU A 57 -33.81 11.64 -5.59
C LEU A 57 -34.79 12.84 -5.60
N ASP A 58 -36.10 12.60 -5.62
CA ASP A 58 -37.15 13.63 -5.60
C ASP A 58 -37.16 14.47 -4.30
N ALA A 59 -36.54 13.98 -3.23
CA ALA A 59 -36.30 14.79 -2.03
C ALA A 59 -35.33 15.96 -2.27
N TRP A 60 -34.62 15.98 -3.41
CA TRP A 60 -33.67 17.05 -3.74
C TRP A 60 -34.36 18.24 -4.41
N PRO A 61 -34.22 19.47 -3.87
CA PRO A 61 -35.04 20.62 -4.30
C PRO A 61 -34.69 21.18 -5.68
N PHE A 62 -33.65 20.68 -6.35
CA PHE A 62 -33.21 21.18 -7.66
C PHE A 62 -33.83 20.44 -8.86
N LEU A 63 -34.60 19.38 -8.63
CA LEU A 63 -35.27 18.67 -9.72
C LEU A 63 -36.52 19.45 -10.17
N ALA A 64 -36.59 19.74 -11.47
CA ALA A 64 -37.70 20.51 -12.04
C ALA A 64 -39.03 19.75 -12.04
N GLN A 65 -38.99 18.42 -12.13
CA GLN A 65 -40.15 17.54 -12.01
C GLN A 65 -39.77 16.25 -11.26
N PRO A 66 -40.71 15.66 -10.50
CA PRO A 66 -40.48 14.38 -9.83
C PRO A 66 -40.16 13.26 -10.81
N LEU A 67 -39.06 12.56 -10.60
CA LEU A 67 -38.64 11.37 -11.34
C LEU A 67 -39.60 10.21 -11.10
N ALA A 68 -40.20 10.11 -9.91
CA ALA A 68 -41.17 9.08 -9.57
C ALA A 68 -42.41 9.09 -10.48
N ARG A 69 -42.70 10.25 -11.13
CA ARG A 69 -43.76 10.40 -12.12
C ARG A 69 -43.67 9.36 -13.26
N ASN A 70 -42.46 8.94 -13.64
CA ASN A 70 -42.25 7.99 -14.74
C ASN A 70 -42.78 6.58 -14.43
N PHE A 71 -43.09 6.28 -13.17
CA PHE A 71 -43.55 4.97 -12.70
C PHE A 71 -45.00 4.97 -12.21
N LEU A 72 -45.76 6.03 -12.43
CA LEU A 72 -47.16 6.12 -11.95
C LEU A 72 -48.10 5.14 -12.67
N VAL A 73 -47.86 4.87 -13.95
CA VAL A 73 -48.68 3.98 -14.78
C VAL A 73 -47.82 3.16 -15.74
N ALA A 74 -48.26 1.96 -16.10
CA ALA A 74 -47.51 1.11 -17.02
C ALA A 74 -47.23 1.75 -18.38
N SER A 75 -48.12 2.61 -18.87
CA SER A 75 -47.94 3.29 -20.17
C SER A 75 -46.83 4.34 -20.20
N THR A 76 -46.34 4.83 -19.04
CA THR A 76 -45.19 5.75 -18.98
C THR A 76 -43.86 5.03 -18.97
N VAL A 77 -43.82 3.75 -18.56
CA VAL A 77 -42.64 2.89 -18.65
C VAL A 77 -42.49 2.43 -20.10
N SER A 78 -41.67 3.15 -20.85
CA SER A 78 -41.49 2.95 -22.29
C SER A 78 -40.13 2.34 -22.64
N ASP A 79 -40.00 1.82 -23.86
CA ASP A 79 -38.72 1.35 -24.41
C ASP A 79 -37.62 2.42 -24.34
N ARG A 80 -38.00 3.70 -24.42
CA ARG A 80 -37.07 4.83 -24.27
C ARG A 80 -36.52 4.94 -22.85
N LEU A 81 -37.33 4.68 -21.82
CA LEU A 81 -36.90 4.67 -20.43
C LEU A 81 -35.92 3.52 -20.18
N PHE A 82 -36.20 2.31 -20.70
CA PHE A 82 -35.26 1.19 -20.63
C PHE A 82 -33.97 1.44 -21.40
N SER A 83 -34.07 2.01 -22.60
CA SER A 83 -32.89 2.43 -23.37
C SER A 83 -32.03 3.39 -22.55
N LEU A 84 -32.65 4.36 -21.87
CA LEU A 84 -31.95 5.27 -20.95
C LEU A 84 -31.28 4.52 -19.80
N PHE A 85 -31.95 3.58 -19.14
CA PHE A 85 -31.34 2.78 -18.06
C PHE A 85 -30.12 2.00 -18.54
N ILE A 86 -30.20 1.37 -19.72
CA ILE A 86 -29.07 0.66 -20.32
C ILE A 86 -27.91 1.63 -20.58
N PHE A 87 -28.18 2.78 -21.20
CA PHE A 87 -27.14 3.79 -21.47
C PHE A 87 -26.51 4.34 -20.19
N VAL A 88 -27.30 4.63 -19.16
CA VAL A 88 -26.80 5.12 -17.87
C VAL A 88 -25.96 4.05 -17.18
N HIS A 89 -26.41 2.79 -17.15
CA HIS A 89 -25.67 1.69 -16.53
C HIS A 89 -24.33 1.44 -17.21
N ILE A 90 -24.31 1.38 -18.55
CA ILE A 90 -23.07 1.23 -19.33
C ILE A 90 -22.16 2.46 -19.15
N GLY A 91 -22.72 3.66 -19.31
CA GLY A 91 -21.98 4.91 -19.19
C GLY A 91 -21.33 5.08 -17.82
N LEU A 92 -22.08 4.81 -16.75
CA LEU A 92 -21.57 4.90 -15.38
C LEU A 92 -20.50 3.83 -15.10
N SER A 93 -20.64 2.62 -15.64
CA SER A 93 -19.61 1.58 -15.56
C SER A 93 -18.30 1.99 -16.24
N LEU A 94 -18.37 2.66 -17.40
CA LEU A 94 -17.20 3.21 -18.08
C LEU A 94 -16.56 4.36 -17.29
N VAL A 95 -17.36 5.22 -16.66
CA VAL A 95 -16.87 6.28 -15.76
C VAL A 95 -16.19 5.69 -14.53
N VAL A 96 -16.74 4.63 -13.92
CA VAL A 96 -16.10 3.90 -12.82
C VAL A 96 -14.75 3.32 -13.27
N MET A 97 -14.68 2.73 -14.48
CA MET A 97 -13.42 2.23 -15.04
C MET A 97 -12.36 3.33 -15.19
N LEU A 98 -12.75 4.49 -15.76
CA LEU A 98 -11.87 5.66 -15.86
C LEU A 98 -11.42 6.16 -14.48
N GLY A 99 -12.35 6.24 -13.53
CA GLY A 99 -12.04 6.67 -12.17
C GLY A 99 -11.10 5.69 -11.44
N LEU A 100 -11.24 4.38 -11.67
CA LEU A 100 -10.30 3.37 -11.14
C LEU A 100 -8.89 3.54 -11.73
N TRP A 101 -8.79 3.86 -13.02
CA TRP A 101 -7.50 4.21 -13.63
C TRP A 101 -6.87 5.45 -12.96
N LEU A 102 -7.65 6.52 -12.75
CA LEU A 102 -7.20 7.71 -12.02
C LEU A 102 -6.76 7.37 -10.59
N HIS A 103 -7.54 6.55 -9.88
CA HIS A 103 -7.25 6.13 -8.51
C HIS A 103 -5.91 5.40 -8.35
N MET A 104 -5.48 4.68 -9.39
CA MET A 104 -4.22 3.93 -9.44
C MET A 104 -3.07 4.67 -10.14
N GLN A 105 -3.28 5.86 -10.72
CA GLN A 105 -2.29 6.54 -11.57
C GLN A 105 -0.99 6.90 -10.84
N ARG A 106 -1.05 7.14 -9.53
CA ARG A 106 0.11 7.54 -8.70
C ARG A 106 0.90 6.37 -8.10
N ILE A 107 0.61 5.14 -8.52
CA ILE A 107 1.30 3.96 -8.01
C ILE A 107 1.88 3.13 -9.15
N SER A 108 3.14 2.73 -9.01
CA SER A 108 3.76 1.76 -9.92
C SER A 108 3.45 0.34 -9.44
N ARG A 109 3.42 -0.63 -10.37
CA ARG A 109 3.25 -2.06 -10.05
C ARG A 109 2.02 -2.33 -9.17
N ALA A 110 0.87 -1.76 -9.52
CA ALA A 110 -0.39 -2.04 -8.84
C ALA A 110 -0.71 -3.54 -8.94
N ALA A 111 -0.91 -4.20 -7.81
CA ALA A 111 -1.35 -5.59 -7.77
C ALA A 111 -2.86 -5.63 -8.02
N VAL A 112 -3.25 -5.73 -9.29
CA VAL A 112 -4.66 -5.82 -9.71
C VAL A 112 -5.22 -7.24 -9.61
N TRP A 113 -4.35 -8.25 -9.50
CA TRP A 113 -4.73 -9.64 -9.33
C TRP A 113 -4.40 -10.13 -7.92
N PRO A 114 -5.30 -10.85 -7.25
CA PRO A 114 -4.98 -11.53 -6.01
C PRO A 114 -3.97 -12.68 -6.25
N PRO A 115 -3.27 -13.15 -5.20
CA PRO A 115 -2.45 -14.36 -5.26
C PRO A 115 -3.21 -15.54 -5.85
N ARG A 116 -2.55 -16.41 -6.63
CA ARG A 116 -3.19 -17.50 -7.38
C ARG A 116 -4.11 -18.38 -6.51
N ALA A 117 -3.67 -18.74 -5.31
CA ALA A 117 -4.47 -19.53 -4.38
C ALA A 117 -5.79 -18.83 -3.99
N LEU A 118 -5.74 -17.53 -3.72
CA LEU A 118 -6.92 -16.72 -3.41
C LEU A 118 -7.80 -16.48 -4.65
N ALA A 119 -7.21 -16.32 -5.83
CA ALA A 119 -7.95 -16.19 -7.08
C ALA A 119 -8.76 -17.47 -7.38
N VAL A 120 -8.09 -18.63 -7.36
CA VAL A 120 -8.72 -19.93 -7.60
C VAL A 120 -9.76 -20.23 -6.51
N GLY A 121 -9.44 -20.00 -5.24
CA GLY A 121 -10.36 -20.19 -4.13
C GLY A 121 -11.62 -19.32 -4.25
N THR A 122 -11.45 -18.03 -4.57
CA THR A 122 -12.58 -17.10 -4.78
C THR A 122 -13.43 -17.53 -5.98
N ILE A 123 -12.82 -17.86 -7.11
CA ILE A 123 -13.56 -18.29 -8.32
C ILE A 123 -14.32 -19.58 -8.03
N ALA A 124 -13.67 -20.59 -7.43
CA ALA A 124 -14.31 -21.85 -7.09
C ALA A 124 -15.48 -21.64 -6.10
N ALA A 125 -15.30 -20.79 -5.09
CA ALA A 125 -16.37 -20.45 -4.15
C ALA A 125 -17.55 -19.75 -4.85
N LEU A 126 -17.30 -18.76 -5.71
CA LEU A 126 -18.35 -18.06 -6.45
C LEU A 126 -19.08 -18.98 -7.44
N LEU A 127 -18.37 -19.87 -8.13
CA LEU A 127 -18.99 -20.87 -9.01
C LEU A 127 -19.83 -21.89 -8.22
N THR A 128 -19.32 -22.34 -7.08
CA THR A 128 -20.06 -23.25 -6.19
C THR A 128 -21.32 -22.58 -5.67
N LEU A 129 -21.24 -21.32 -5.25
CA LEU A 129 -22.41 -20.53 -4.83
C LEU A 129 -23.40 -20.35 -5.98
N ALA A 130 -22.93 -20.01 -7.19
CA ALA A 130 -23.79 -19.85 -8.35
C ALA A 130 -24.51 -21.16 -8.75
N LEU A 131 -23.90 -22.32 -8.52
CA LEU A 131 -24.51 -23.63 -8.82
C LEU A 131 -25.47 -24.09 -7.71
N LEU A 132 -25.10 -23.92 -6.44
CA LEU A 132 -25.86 -24.45 -5.30
C LEU A 132 -26.96 -23.50 -4.83
N ALA A 133 -26.78 -22.20 -5.00
CA ALA A 133 -27.70 -21.15 -4.57
C ALA A 133 -27.75 -20.02 -5.62
N PRO A 134 -28.24 -20.30 -6.85
CA PRO A 134 -28.36 -19.29 -7.89
C PRO A 134 -29.31 -18.17 -7.45
N VAL A 135 -28.92 -16.93 -7.74
CA VAL A 135 -29.82 -15.79 -7.59
C VAL A 135 -30.88 -15.88 -8.69
N THR A 136 -32.14 -15.99 -8.30
CA THR A 136 -33.29 -16.02 -9.21
C THR A 136 -33.99 -14.66 -9.21
N SER A 137 -34.40 -14.19 -10.38
CA SER A 137 -35.29 -13.03 -10.49
C SER A 137 -36.57 -13.27 -9.68
N GLU A 138 -37.11 -12.19 -9.12
CA GLU A 138 -38.43 -12.25 -8.50
C GLU A 138 -39.55 -12.31 -9.55
N GLY A 139 -40.81 -12.22 -9.11
CA GLY A 139 -41.94 -12.14 -10.02
C GLY A 139 -41.82 -10.95 -10.99
N PRO A 140 -42.52 -10.98 -12.14
CA PRO A 140 -42.50 -9.87 -13.08
C PRO A 140 -42.98 -8.58 -12.40
N ALA A 141 -42.38 -7.46 -12.79
CA ALA A 141 -42.82 -6.13 -12.36
C ALA A 141 -44.28 -5.87 -12.75
N ASP A 142 -45.07 -5.44 -11.78
CA ASP A 142 -46.46 -4.99 -11.97
C ASP A 142 -46.69 -3.73 -11.13
N LEU A 143 -46.83 -2.58 -11.81
CA LEU A 143 -47.06 -1.28 -11.18
C LEU A 143 -48.44 -1.16 -10.52
N ALA A 144 -49.37 -2.07 -10.83
CA ALA A 144 -50.67 -2.12 -10.16
C ALA A 144 -50.60 -2.83 -8.79
N THR A 145 -49.47 -3.44 -8.46
CA THR A 145 -49.29 -4.21 -7.23
C THR A 145 -48.12 -3.70 -6.40
N VAL A 146 -48.26 -3.77 -5.08
CA VAL A 146 -47.17 -3.51 -4.14
C VAL A 146 -46.73 -4.84 -3.55
N PRO A 147 -45.50 -5.32 -3.82
CA PRO A 147 -45.00 -6.57 -3.27
C PRO A 147 -44.99 -6.55 -1.73
N ALA A 148 -45.55 -7.58 -1.09
CA ALA A 148 -45.59 -7.67 0.37
C ALA A 148 -44.26 -8.16 0.99
N THR A 149 -43.48 -8.94 0.23
CA THR A 149 -42.20 -9.51 0.66
C THR A 149 -41.23 -9.44 -0.50
N LEU A 150 -40.05 -8.86 -0.28
CA LEU A 150 -38.96 -8.76 -1.26
C LEU A 150 -37.67 -9.30 -0.64
N SER A 151 -36.84 -9.96 -1.44
CA SER A 151 -35.53 -10.46 -1.05
C SER A 151 -34.46 -9.44 -1.39
N TYR A 152 -34.18 -8.52 -0.47
CA TYR A 152 -33.22 -7.44 -0.71
C TYR A 152 -31.76 -7.91 -0.67
N ASP A 153 -30.94 -7.35 -1.57
CA ASP A 153 -29.51 -7.22 -1.33
C ASP A 153 -29.29 -6.10 -0.31
N TRP A 154 -29.02 -6.45 0.94
CA TRP A 154 -28.82 -5.47 2.02
C TRP A 154 -27.56 -4.63 1.87
N ILE A 155 -26.58 -5.06 1.08
CA ILE A 155 -25.34 -4.32 0.85
C ILE A 155 -25.59 -3.18 -0.14
N LEU A 156 -26.33 -3.44 -1.21
CA LEU A 156 -26.57 -2.47 -2.30
C LEU A 156 -27.89 -1.72 -2.14
N LEU A 157 -28.96 -2.41 -1.78
CA LEU A 157 -30.32 -1.88 -1.75
C LEU A 157 -30.80 -1.50 -0.35
N GLY A 158 -30.00 -1.73 0.71
CA GLY A 158 -30.37 -1.45 2.10
C GLY A 158 -30.77 0.01 2.38
N ILE A 159 -30.36 0.95 1.52
CA ILE A 159 -30.75 2.37 1.61
C ILE A 159 -32.25 2.59 1.35
N HIS A 160 -32.88 1.78 0.50
CA HIS A 160 -34.31 1.90 0.14
C HIS A 160 -35.27 1.53 1.28
N PRO A 161 -35.18 0.34 1.92
CA PRO A 161 -36.04 0.04 3.06
C PRO A 161 -35.74 0.98 4.24
N LEU A 162 -34.47 1.42 4.41
CA LEU A 162 -34.14 2.43 5.42
C LEU A 162 -34.85 3.76 5.15
N MET A 163 -34.95 4.19 3.89
CA MET A 163 -35.69 5.39 3.50
C MET A 163 -37.16 5.28 3.89
N TYR A 164 -37.84 4.18 3.55
CA TYR A 164 -39.24 4.00 3.91
C TYR A 164 -39.47 3.83 5.41
N ALA A 165 -38.52 3.23 6.13
CA ALA A 165 -38.59 3.11 7.59
C ALA A 165 -38.30 4.43 8.33
N THR A 166 -37.68 5.41 7.66
CA THR A 166 -37.28 6.69 8.26
C THR A 166 -37.80 7.86 7.42
N SER A 167 -37.00 8.38 6.50
CA SER A 167 -37.38 9.34 5.46
C SER A 167 -36.26 9.48 4.42
N ALA A 168 -36.57 10.03 3.24
CA ALA A 168 -35.56 10.38 2.24
C ALA A 168 -34.56 11.43 2.76
N ALA A 169 -35.02 12.40 3.55
CA ALA A 169 -34.14 13.40 4.14
C ALA A 169 -33.12 12.78 5.11
N PHE A 170 -33.56 11.81 5.93
CA PHE A 170 -32.67 11.10 6.85
C PHE A 170 -31.61 10.28 6.11
N THR A 171 -31.98 9.51 5.09
CA THR A 171 -31.03 8.71 4.32
C THR A 171 -30.03 9.57 3.54
N TRP A 172 -30.47 10.71 2.99
CA TRP A 172 -29.55 11.70 2.41
C TRP A 172 -28.58 12.26 3.45
N ALA A 173 -29.06 12.64 4.64
CA ALA A 173 -28.20 13.13 5.71
C ALA A 173 -27.16 12.07 6.12
N LEU A 174 -27.54 10.79 6.15
CA LEU A 174 -26.62 9.68 6.42
C LEU A 174 -25.55 9.53 5.34
N VAL A 175 -25.94 9.49 4.06
CA VAL A 175 -25.02 9.33 2.91
C VAL A 175 -24.08 10.53 2.81
N LEU A 176 -24.61 11.74 2.87
CA LEU A 176 -23.81 12.97 2.83
C LEU A 176 -22.93 13.09 4.06
N GLY A 177 -23.44 12.82 5.26
CA GLY A 177 -22.67 12.85 6.50
C GLY A 177 -21.50 11.87 6.46
N PHE A 178 -21.73 10.63 6.04
CA PHE A 178 -20.68 9.63 5.86
C PHE A 178 -19.66 10.08 4.81
N GLY A 179 -20.12 10.57 3.66
CA GLY A 179 -19.26 11.12 2.60
C GLY A 179 -18.40 12.30 3.09
N THR A 180 -19.00 13.23 3.85
CA THR A 180 -18.30 14.37 4.45
C THR A 180 -17.25 13.91 5.44
N VAL A 181 -17.53 12.93 6.29
CA VAL A 181 -16.53 12.34 7.21
C VAL A 181 -15.35 11.79 6.41
N LEU A 182 -15.60 10.96 5.39
CA LEU A 182 -14.54 10.39 4.57
C LEU A 182 -13.69 11.46 3.86
N LEU A 183 -14.33 12.50 3.33
CA LEU A 183 -13.66 13.62 2.66
C LEU A 183 -12.91 14.55 3.64
N ALA A 184 -13.36 14.63 4.90
CA ALA A 184 -12.74 15.43 5.94
C ALA A 184 -11.56 14.71 6.64
N LEU A 185 -11.50 13.39 6.60
CA LEU A 185 -10.41 12.61 7.21
C LEU A 185 -8.98 13.10 6.84
N PRO A 186 -8.68 13.47 5.57
CA PRO A 186 -7.38 14.04 5.21
C PRO A 186 -7.09 15.44 5.76
N LEU A 187 -8.12 16.15 6.25
CA LEU A 187 -7.98 17.49 6.85
C LEU A 187 -7.59 17.41 8.33
N LEU A 188 -7.74 16.24 8.96
CA LEU A 188 -7.31 16.03 10.34
C LEU A 188 -5.80 16.29 10.48
N PRO A 189 -5.36 16.92 11.59
CA PRO A 189 -3.95 17.18 11.85
C PRO A 189 -3.11 15.91 11.63
N SER A 190 -1.98 16.05 10.94
CA SER A 190 -1.10 14.94 10.61
C SER A 190 0.35 15.28 10.96
N LYS A 191 1.20 14.25 11.08
CA LYS A 191 2.64 14.41 11.27
C LYS A 191 3.21 15.33 10.17
N THR A 192 4.19 16.15 10.52
CA THR A 192 4.85 17.07 9.60
C THR A 192 5.30 16.36 8.32
N ARG A 193 5.09 17.03 7.16
CA ARG A 193 5.56 16.54 5.86
C ARG A 193 7.05 16.25 5.98
N GLN A 194 7.43 15.00 5.72
CA GLN A 194 8.83 14.60 5.77
C GLN A 194 9.55 15.17 4.53
N PRO A 195 10.86 15.50 4.63
CA PRO A 195 11.61 15.93 3.46
C PRO A 195 11.62 14.85 2.38
N VAL A 196 11.58 15.28 1.12
CA VAL A 196 11.60 14.41 -0.06
C VAL A 196 13.02 14.03 -0.43
N ALA A 197 13.19 13.01 -1.26
CA ALA A 197 14.51 12.63 -1.75
C ALA A 197 15.14 13.77 -2.59
N ILE A 198 16.43 14.02 -2.41
CA ILE A 198 17.19 15.03 -3.15
C ILE A 198 18.23 14.30 -4.00
N VAL A 199 18.37 14.73 -5.26
CA VAL A 199 19.36 14.22 -6.19
C VAL A 199 20.55 15.16 -6.23
N ASP A 200 21.75 14.61 -6.11
CA ASP A 200 23.00 15.33 -6.30
C ASP A 200 23.48 15.08 -7.75
N PRO A 201 23.50 16.11 -8.61
CA PRO A 201 23.87 15.92 -10.02
C PRO A 201 25.30 15.42 -10.22
N ASP A 202 26.24 15.84 -9.37
CA ASP A 202 27.65 15.48 -9.52
C ASP A 202 27.92 14.02 -9.14
N ASN A 203 27.08 13.46 -8.26
CA ASN A 203 27.16 12.07 -7.80
C ASN A 203 26.14 11.14 -8.48
N CYS A 204 25.22 11.67 -9.29
CA CYS A 204 24.21 10.87 -10.00
C CYS A 204 24.77 10.34 -11.32
N ASN A 205 24.86 9.02 -11.44
CA ASN A 205 25.37 8.37 -12.65
C ASN A 205 24.29 8.00 -13.68
N GLY A 206 23.03 8.38 -13.46
CA GLY A 206 21.93 8.10 -14.40
C GLY A 206 21.50 6.63 -14.53
N CYS A 207 21.93 5.73 -13.63
CA CYS A 207 21.68 4.28 -13.77
C CYS A 207 20.21 3.82 -13.68
N SER A 208 19.27 4.72 -13.36
CA SER A 208 17.82 4.47 -13.35
C SER A 208 17.30 3.43 -12.34
N ARG A 209 18.13 2.95 -11.40
CA ARG A 209 17.67 2.02 -10.33
C ARG A 209 16.63 2.65 -9.42
N CYS A 210 16.84 3.91 -9.03
CA CYS A 210 15.89 4.66 -8.21
C CYS A 210 14.53 4.82 -8.91
N PHE A 211 14.53 5.05 -10.22
CA PHE A 211 13.34 5.08 -11.08
C PHE A 211 12.61 3.72 -11.06
N ALA A 212 13.34 2.63 -11.30
CA ALA A 212 12.77 1.28 -11.36
C ALA A 212 12.19 0.76 -10.03
N ASP A 213 12.75 1.24 -8.91
CA ASP A 213 12.41 0.81 -7.56
C ASP A 213 11.33 1.68 -6.88
N CYS A 214 11.07 2.89 -7.40
CA CYS A 214 10.10 3.81 -6.80
C CYS A 214 8.66 3.27 -6.88
N PRO A 215 8.00 2.97 -5.76
CA PRO A 215 6.62 2.44 -5.76
C PRO A 215 5.56 3.46 -6.18
N TYR A 216 5.93 4.74 -6.27
CA TYR A 216 5.00 5.86 -6.44
C TYR A 216 5.21 6.60 -7.76
N ALA A 217 6.08 6.07 -8.64
CA ALA A 217 6.48 6.75 -9.87
C ALA A 217 6.93 8.22 -9.64
N ALA A 218 7.48 8.50 -8.45
CA ALA A 218 7.90 9.84 -8.04
C ALA A 218 9.26 10.26 -8.62
N ILE A 219 9.87 9.42 -9.44
CA ILE A 219 11.18 9.67 -10.04
C ILE A 219 11.00 9.58 -11.54
N THR A 220 11.59 10.51 -12.28
CA THR A 220 11.74 10.48 -13.73
C THR A 220 13.22 10.59 -14.07
N MET A 221 13.59 10.14 -15.28
CA MET A 221 14.95 10.29 -15.78
C MET A 221 14.95 11.40 -16.84
N THR A 222 15.68 12.48 -16.58
CA THR A 222 15.81 13.63 -17.48
C THR A 222 17.22 13.71 -18.05
N PRO A 223 17.45 14.44 -19.17
CA PRO A 223 18.80 14.66 -19.67
C PRO A 223 19.70 15.35 -18.64
N HIS A 224 20.92 14.86 -18.48
CA HIS A 224 21.87 15.42 -17.52
C HIS A 224 22.37 16.82 -17.97
N PRO A 225 22.43 17.82 -17.07
CA PRO A 225 22.85 19.19 -17.42
C PRO A 225 24.30 19.26 -17.93
N ASN A 226 25.19 18.38 -17.45
CA ASN A 226 26.60 18.30 -17.87
C ASN A 226 26.82 17.86 -19.34
N GLY A 227 25.77 17.74 -20.16
CA GLY A 227 25.86 17.82 -21.62
C GLY A 227 26.42 16.60 -22.36
N HIS A 228 26.85 15.55 -21.66
CA HIS A 228 27.23 14.30 -22.33
C HIS A 228 26.01 13.64 -22.98
N ARG A 229 26.12 13.35 -24.29
CA ARG A 229 25.02 12.77 -25.07
C ARG A 229 24.60 11.42 -24.47
N GLY A 230 23.35 11.34 -24.00
CA GLY A 230 22.78 10.14 -23.40
C GLY A 230 22.95 10.01 -21.88
N ALA A 231 23.62 10.96 -21.22
CA ALA A 231 23.65 11.00 -19.76
C ALA A 231 22.27 11.38 -19.20
N LEU A 232 21.81 10.63 -18.20
CA LEU A 232 20.54 10.85 -17.53
C LEU A 232 20.76 11.32 -16.10
N LEU A 233 19.86 12.14 -15.59
CA LEU A 233 19.77 12.60 -14.22
C LEU A 233 18.42 12.17 -13.64
N ALA A 234 18.42 11.67 -12.41
CA ALA A 234 17.16 11.41 -11.71
C ALA A 234 16.53 12.75 -11.30
N GLN A 235 15.22 12.88 -11.48
CA GLN A 235 14.46 14.02 -10.97
C GLN A 235 13.34 13.51 -10.08
N VAL A 236 13.20 14.09 -8.89
CA VAL A 236 12.20 13.69 -7.90
C VAL A 236 11.01 14.65 -7.96
N ASP A 237 9.82 14.11 -8.17
CA ASP A 237 8.55 14.81 -7.98
C ASP A 237 8.19 14.81 -6.49
N ALA A 238 8.22 16.00 -5.88
CA ALA A 238 7.98 16.18 -4.45
C ALA A 238 6.54 15.83 -4.03
N ASP A 239 5.56 15.89 -4.94
CA ASP A 239 4.15 15.63 -4.65
C ASP A 239 3.77 14.15 -4.74
N LEU A 240 4.61 13.36 -5.41
CA LEU A 240 4.50 11.89 -5.45
C LEU A 240 5.42 11.21 -4.42
N CYS A 241 6.50 11.87 -3.99
CA CYS A 241 7.49 11.27 -3.11
C CYS A 241 6.90 10.94 -1.72
N ALA A 242 6.94 9.66 -1.35
CA ALA A 242 6.51 9.17 -0.05
C ALA A 242 7.57 9.27 1.06
N SER A 243 8.72 9.90 0.79
CA SER A 243 9.84 10.05 1.73
C SER A 243 10.35 8.75 2.36
N CYS A 244 10.23 7.63 1.65
CA CYS A 244 10.52 6.29 2.16
C CYS A 244 12.00 5.87 2.10
N GLY A 245 12.84 6.56 1.33
CA GLY A 245 14.27 6.23 1.19
C GLY A 245 14.60 5.00 0.34
N ILE A 246 13.63 4.30 -0.26
CA ILE A 246 13.87 3.13 -1.13
C ILE A 246 14.87 3.44 -2.26
N CYS A 247 14.78 4.65 -2.82
CA CYS A 247 15.66 5.13 -3.87
C CYS A 247 17.10 5.31 -3.41
N ALA A 248 17.33 5.79 -2.18
CA ALA A 248 18.65 5.89 -1.59
C ALA A 248 19.27 4.50 -1.38
N GLY A 249 18.48 3.53 -0.91
CA GLY A 249 18.93 2.13 -0.79
C GLY A 249 19.21 1.44 -2.13
N ALA A 250 18.63 1.94 -3.23
CA ALA A 250 18.86 1.43 -4.59
C ALA A 250 20.10 2.06 -5.27
N CYS A 251 20.56 3.20 -4.75
CA CYS A 251 21.56 4.01 -5.42
C CYS A 251 22.94 3.36 -5.31
N PRO A 252 23.65 3.10 -6.42
CA PRO A 252 24.93 2.40 -6.38
C PRO A 252 26.03 3.22 -5.69
N SER A 253 25.90 4.54 -5.65
CA SER A 253 26.81 5.39 -4.89
C SER A 253 26.58 5.33 -3.38
N SER A 254 25.43 4.83 -2.89
CA SER A 254 25.10 4.78 -1.45
C SER A 254 25.82 3.65 -0.71
N THR A 255 27.15 3.55 -0.90
CA THR A 255 28.04 2.60 -0.25
C THR A 255 28.77 3.24 0.93
N PRO A 256 28.75 2.60 2.13
CA PRO A 256 29.44 3.12 3.31
C PRO A 256 30.97 2.99 3.20
N PHE A 257 31.49 2.20 2.25
CA PHE A 257 32.93 1.93 2.12
C PHE A 257 33.73 3.07 1.45
N ARG A 258 33.10 4.15 0.97
CA ARG A 258 33.83 5.28 0.39
C ARG A 258 34.61 6.02 1.48
N SER A 259 35.87 6.31 1.21
CA SER A 259 36.81 6.97 2.14
C SER A 259 36.88 8.49 1.94
N THR A 260 35.93 9.10 1.21
CA THR A 260 35.86 10.55 1.04
C THR A 260 35.35 11.21 2.32
N LEU A 261 35.85 12.42 2.62
CA LEU A 261 35.47 13.22 3.80
C LEU A 261 33.95 13.46 3.83
N ASP A 262 33.37 13.80 2.69
CA ASP A 262 31.92 13.95 2.52
C ASP A 262 31.38 12.77 1.71
N LEU A 263 30.53 11.96 2.35
CA LEU A 263 29.94 10.77 1.75
C LEU A 263 28.60 11.13 1.11
N VAL A 264 28.67 11.83 -0.02
CA VAL A 264 27.51 12.26 -0.81
C VAL A 264 27.17 11.19 -1.84
N SER A 265 25.91 10.77 -1.87
CA SER A 265 25.41 9.85 -2.89
C SER A 265 24.48 10.55 -3.87
N GLY A 266 24.32 9.99 -5.08
CA GLY A 266 23.57 10.64 -6.14
C GLY A 266 22.09 10.84 -5.86
N ILE A 267 21.51 10.15 -4.87
CA ILE A 267 20.16 10.44 -4.36
C ILE A 267 20.06 10.08 -2.88
N GLU A 268 19.58 11.00 -2.06
CA GLU A 268 19.55 10.87 -0.60
C GLU A 268 18.24 11.34 0.04
N MET A 269 18.04 10.93 1.29
CA MET A 269 16.99 11.45 2.15
C MET A 269 17.59 12.49 3.10
N PRO A 270 17.19 13.77 3.05
CA PRO A 270 17.79 14.83 3.87
C PRO A 270 17.73 14.57 5.38
N GLN A 271 16.65 13.94 5.83
CA GLN A 271 16.42 13.59 7.23
C GLN A 271 17.25 12.40 7.72
N LEU A 272 17.82 11.59 6.81
CA LEU A 272 18.61 10.40 7.14
C LEU A 272 19.49 10.02 5.94
N SER A 273 20.56 10.79 5.72
CA SER A 273 21.50 10.56 4.63
C SER A 273 22.34 9.29 4.87
N ILE A 274 23.04 8.84 3.84
CA ILE A 274 23.93 7.68 3.95
C ILE A 274 25.10 7.98 4.89
N ALA A 275 25.63 9.21 4.84
CA ALA A 275 26.65 9.69 5.77
C ALA A 275 26.14 9.65 7.23
N THR A 276 24.94 10.17 7.50
CA THR A 276 24.35 10.14 8.84
C THR A 276 24.12 8.70 9.33
N LEU A 277 23.63 7.81 8.46
CA LEU A 277 23.45 6.39 8.82
C LEU A 277 24.77 5.70 9.17
N ARG A 278 25.83 5.97 8.40
CA ARG A 278 27.16 5.43 8.67
C ARG A 278 27.71 5.94 10.01
N LEU A 279 27.68 7.26 10.23
CA LEU A 279 28.15 7.86 11.48
C LEU A 279 27.40 7.30 12.69
N GLN A 280 26.08 7.16 12.58
CA GLN A 280 25.27 6.57 13.65
C GLN A 280 25.64 5.11 13.96
N LEU A 281 25.94 4.32 12.93
CA LEU A 281 26.36 2.93 13.10
C LEU A 281 27.75 2.85 13.74
N GLU A 282 28.72 3.60 13.20
CA GLU A 282 30.10 3.68 13.73
C GLU A 282 30.10 4.12 15.20
N GLN A 283 29.36 5.19 15.54
CA GLN A 283 29.26 5.69 16.91
C GLN A 283 28.68 4.65 17.87
N ARG A 284 27.60 3.96 17.47
CA ARG A 284 26.99 2.93 18.33
C ARG A 284 27.87 1.69 18.47
N LEU A 285 28.58 1.31 17.41
CA LEU A 285 29.56 0.22 17.47
C LEU A 285 30.77 0.62 18.33
N ALA A 286 31.22 1.87 18.30
CA ALA A 286 32.32 2.34 19.14
C ALA A 286 31.96 2.33 20.63
N LEU A 287 30.71 2.63 20.98
CA LEU A 287 30.19 2.65 22.35
C LEU A 287 29.65 1.29 22.83
N ARG A 288 29.91 0.20 22.09
CA ARG A 288 29.37 -1.12 22.40
C ARG A 288 29.88 -1.67 23.74
N ALA A 289 28.97 -2.25 24.52
CA ALA A 289 29.32 -2.99 25.73
C ALA A 289 29.77 -4.42 25.41
N ALA A 290 29.06 -5.10 24.52
CA ALA A 290 29.41 -6.44 24.06
C ALA A 290 30.56 -6.41 23.03
N HIS A 291 31.46 -7.39 23.10
CA HIS A 291 32.59 -7.50 22.17
C HIS A 291 32.13 -7.66 20.71
N ARG A 292 31.09 -8.47 20.48
CA ARG A 292 30.47 -8.72 19.17
C ARG A 292 28.94 -8.55 19.25
N PRO A 293 28.41 -7.33 19.09
CA PRO A 293 26.97 -7.06 19.20
C PRO A 293 26.23 -7.50 17.95
N ILE A 294 24.93 -7.75 18.07
CA ILE A 294 24.01 -7.89 16.94
C ILE A 294 23.52 -6.50 16.53
N VAL A 295 23.63 -6.16 15.25
CA VAL A 295 23.11 -4.90 14.72
C VAL A 295 21.72 -5.13 14.14
N VAL A 296 20.74 -4.36 14.60
CA VAL A 296 19.36 -4.38 14.13
C VAL A 296 19.09 -3.15 13.29
N PHE A 297 18.84 -3.33 12.00
CA PHE A 297 18.31 -2.28 11.14
C PHE A 297 16.78 -2.32 11.16
N GLY A 298 16.16 -1.38 11.86
CA GLY A 298 14.72 -1.37 12.10
C GLY A 298 13.95 -0.43 11.18
N CYS A 299 12.92 -0.91 10.48
CA CYS A 299 11.96 -0.06 9.80
C CYS A 299 11.08 0.68 10.81
N ARG A 300 11.01 2.01 10.75
CA ARG A 300 10.20 2.83 11.69
C ARG A 300 8.69 2.53 11.67
N GLU A 301 8.18 1.98 10.57
CA GLU A 301 6.75 1.64 10.39
C GLU A 301 6.47 0.14 10.67
N ALA A 302 7.47 -0.60 11.15
CA ALA A 302 7.37 -2.01 11.55
C ALA A 302 7.32 -2.12 13.09
N ALA A 303 7.50 -3.34 13.62
CA ALA A 303 7.69 -3.54 15.06
C ALA A 303 8.80 -2.64 15.62
N ASP A 304 8.54 -2.00 16.78
CA ASP A 304 9.45 -1.04 17.37
C ASP A 304 10.75 -1.70 17.83
N SER A 305 11.78 -1.58 16.99
CA SER A 305 13.08 -2.21 17.23
C SER A 305 13.80 -1.61 18.45
N ALA A 306 13.45 -0.40 18.90
CA ALA A 306 14.05 0.18 20.11
C ALA A 306 13.69 -0.63 21.38
N ARG A 307 12.56 -1.34 21.38
CA ARG A 307 12.11 -2.17 22.52
C ARG A 307 12.93 -3.44 22.73
N ILE A 308 13.67 -3.86 21.70
CA ILE A 308 14.57 -5.03 21.79
C ILE A 308 16.04 -4.62 21.93
N ALA A 309 16.33 -3.33 22.13
CA ALA A 309 17.67 -2.86 22.42
C ALA A 309 18.16 -3.43 23.76
N GLY A 310 19.47 -3.71 23.84
CA GLY A 310 20.08 -4.33 25.01
C GLY A 310 21.61 -4.21 24.97
N ALA A 311 22.29 -4.79 25.97
CA ALA A 311 23.74 -4.68 26.09
C ALA A 311 24.52 -5.26 24.89
N ASP A 312 23.94 -6.27 24.23
CA ASP A 312 24.48 -6.96 23.06
C ASP A 312 23.79 -6.59 21.75
N VAL A 313 22.86 -5.61 21.75
CA VAL A 313 22.04 -5.27 20.58
C VAL A 313 22.12 -3.78 20.27
N ILE A 314 22.58 -3.47 19.07
CA ILE A 314 22.65 -2.10 18.55
C ILE A 314 21.51 -1.89 17.56
N VAL A 315 20.64 -0.94 17.85
CA VAL A 315 19.51 -0.61 16.96
C VAL A 315 19.83 0.64 16.14
N VAL A 316 19.67 0.52 14.81
CA VAL A 316 19.74 1.63 13.86
C VAL A 316 18.38 1.74 13.17
N SER A 317 17.65 2.83 13.44
CA SER A 317 16.34 3.07 12.86
C SER A 317 16.44 3.64 11.45
N LEU A 318 15.67 3.08 10.53
CA LEU A 318 15.55 3.48 9.13
C LEU A 318 14.18 4.12 8.85
N LEU A 319 14.10 4.92 7.79
CA LEU A 319 12.80 5.41 7.29
C LEU A 319 11.92 4.27 6.78
N CYS A 320 12.55 3.28 6.16
CA CYS A 320 11.94 2.06 5.66
C CYS A 320 13.04 1.00 5.59
N ALA A 321 12.71 -0.27 5.74
CA ALA A 321 13.66 -1.36 5.47
C ALA A 321 14.28 -1.26 4.06
N GLY A 322 13.52 -0.75 3.07
CA GLY A 322 13.98 -0.58 1.70
C GLY A 322 15.03 0.52 1.50
N GLN A 323 15.24 1.41 2.49
CA GLN A 323 16.33 2.38 2.50
C GLN A 323 17.69 1.71 2.74
N LEU A 324 17.72 0.52 3.34
CA LEU A 324 18.95 -0.20 3.62
C LEU A 324 19.59 -0.66 2.31
N ALA A 325 20.73 -0.04 1.96
CA ALA A 325 21.61 -0.59 0.95
C ALA A 325 22.29 -1.86 1.50
N PRO A 326 22.37 -2.97 0.75
CA PRO A 326 22.99 -4.21 1.25
C PRO A 326 24.45 -4.07 1.69
N SER A 327 25.15 -3.08 1.14
CA SER A 327 26.52 -2.74 1.53
C SER A 327 26.65 -2.32 3.01
N PHE A 328 25.59 -1.83 3.65
CA PHE A 328 25.58 -1.57 5.10
C PHE A 328 25.58 -2.84 5.95
N VAL A 329 24.99 -3.93 5.44
CA VAL A 329 25.04 -5.23 6.11
C VAL A 329 26.50 -5.71 6.15
N GLU A 330 27.17 -5.67 5.00
CA GLU A 330 28.60 -6.00 4.90
C GLU A 330 29.46 -5.10 5.79
N TYR A 331 29.16 -3.81 5.80
CA TYR A 331 29.89 -2.82 6.58
C TYR A 331 29.74 -3.08 8.09
N ALA A 332 28.51 -3.29 8.58
CA ALA A 332 28.28 -3.61 9.99
C ALA A 332 29.04 -4.86 10.44
N LEU A 333 29.05 -5.93 9.62
CA LEU A 333 29.79 -7.16 9.91
C LEU A 333 31.31 -6.91 9.94
N ARG A 334 31.83 -6.10 9.01
CA ARG A 334 33.25 -5.75 8.96
C ARG A 334 33.70 -4.90 10.16
N GLU A 335 32.82 -4.02 10.64
CA GLU A 335 33.06 -3.17 11.82
C GLU A 335 32.84 -3.90 13.16
N GLY A 336 32.64 -5.23 13.14
CA GLY A 336 32.68 -6.08 14.33
C GLY A 336 31.33 -6.59 14.83
N ALA A 337 30.24 -6.41 14.09
CA ALA A 337 28.96 -7.03 14.44
C ALA A 337 29.06 -8.56 14.37
N ALA A 338 28.46 -9.28 15.34
CA ALA A 338 28.32 -10.73 15.28
C ALA A 338 27.37 -11.15 14.16
N GLY A 339 26.32 -10.36 13.94
CA GLY A 339 25.34 -10.57 12.89
C GLY A 339 24.44 -9.35 12.73
N VAL A 340 23.66 -9.35 11.65
CA VAL A 340 22.74 -8.28 11.28
C VAL A 340 21.31 -8.81 11.19
N LEU A 341 20.42 -8.22 11.98
CA LEU A 341 18.98 -8.44 11.90
C LEU A 341 18.34 -7.26 11.17
N ILE A 342 17.45 -7.53 10.21
CA ILE A 342 16.71 -6.49 9.49
C ILE A 342 15.25 -6.67 9.83
N ALA A 343 14.63 -5.67 10.46
CA ALA A 343 13.21 -5.69 10.78
C ALA A 343 12.42 -4.91 9.72
N SER A 344 11.46 -5.56 9.07
CA SER A 344 10.58 -4.96 8.07
C SER A 344 9.11 -5.25 8.36
N CYS A 345 8.21 -4.45 7.78
CA CYS A 345 6.78 -4.78 7.78
C CYS A 345 6.52 -6.11 7.05
N ARG A 346 5.37 -6.73 7.31
CA ARG A 346 4.92 -7.94 6.64
C ARG A 346 4.52 -7.68 5.18
N GLU A 347 4.62 -8.73 4.37
CA GLU A 347 4.13 -8.69 3.00
C GLU A 347 2.61 -8.40 2.96
N GLY A 348 2.19 -7.52 2.05
CA GLY A 348 0.81 -7.02 1.99
C GLY A 348 0.47 -5.92 3.03
N GLY A 349 1.21 -5.84 4.14
CA GLY A 349 1.08 -4.82 5.19
C GLY A 349 1.98 -3.59 5.03
N CYS A 350 3.06 -3.69 4.24
CA CYS A 350 4.10 -2.67 4.12
C CYS A 350 3.57 -1.24 3.87
N GLU A 351 3.96 -0.31 4.75
CA GLU A 351 3.54 1.09 4.68
C GLU A 351 4.02 1.78 3.40
N PHE A 352 5.18 1.39 2.87
CA PHE A 352 5.68 1.93 1.60
C PHE A 352 5.50 0.99 0.41
N ARG A 353 4.50 0.09 0.49
CA ARG A 353 4.10 -0.92 -0.52
C ARG A 353 5.14 -1.98 -0.82
N LEU A 354 6.29 -1.60 -1.36
CA LEU A 354 7.31 -2.52 -1.89
C LEU A 354 8.59 -2.55 -1.06
N GLY A 355 8.69 -1.76 0.01
CA GLY A 355 9.89 -1.66 0.85
C GLY A 355 10.38 -3.01 1.36
N ALA A 356 9.52 -3.77 2.05
CA ALA A 356 9.85 -5.08 2.57
C ALA A 356 10.25 -6.08 1.46
N ARG A 357 9.54 -6.05 0.34
CA ARG A 357 9.82 -6.91 -0.82
C ARG A 357 11.18 -6.61 -1.44
N TRP A 358 11.50 -5.33 -1.67
CA TRP A 358 12.80 -4.93 -2.22
C TRP A 358 13.96 -5.27 -1.30
N THR A 359 13.79 -5.08 0.01
CA THR A 359 14.79 -5.53 0.98
C THR A 359 15.00 -7.04 0.87
N ALA A 360 13.92 -7.84 0.86
CA ALA A 360 14.02 -9.29 0.73
C ALA A 360 14.72 -9.73 -0.56
N GLU A 361 14.31 -9.20 -1.71
CA GLU A 361 14.92 -9.52 -3.02
C GLU A 361 16.42 -9.14 -3.05
N ARG A 362 16.79 -7.97 -2.49
CA ARG A 362 18.20 -7.54 -2.42
C ARG A 362 19.04 -8.43 -1.49
N MET A 363 18.50 -8.84 -0.33
CA MET A 363 19.20 -9.75 0.58
C MET A 363 19.33 -11.17 0.02
N ARG A 364 18.39 -11.61 -0.84
CA ARG A 364 18.46 -12.90 -1.53
C ARG A 364 19.32 -12.89 -2.79
N GLY A 365 19.71 -11.71 -3.28
CA GLY A 365 20.47 -11.56 -4.53
C GLY A 365 19.61 -11.59 -5.80
N GLU A 366 18.30 -11.42 -5.66
CA GLU A 366 17.32 -11.39 -6.77
C GLU A 366 17.17 -9.99 -7.38
N ARG A 367 17.68 -8.96 -6.70
CA ARG A 367 17.56 -7.55 -7.08
C ARG A 367 18.84 -6.77 -6.78
N GLU A 368 19.20 -5.88 -7.68
CA GLU A 368 20.32 -4.95 -7.53
C GLU A 368 19.92 -3.67 -6.75
N PRO A 369 20.82 -3.09 -5.93
CA PRO A 369 22.07 -3.69 -5.46
C PRO A 369 21.77 -4.92 -4.60
N SER A 370 22.54 -5.98 -4.79
CA SER A 370 22.38 -7.26 -4.10
C SER A 370 23.38 -7.43 -2.95
N LEU A 371 23.00 -8.20 -1.93
CA LEU A 371 23.93 -8.65 -0.90
C LEU A 371 24.93 -9.63 -1.53
N ARG A 372 26.24 -9.38 -1.34
CA ARG A 372 27.27 -10.24 -1.91
C ARG A 372 27.20 -11.67 -1.35
N ALA A 373 27.40 -12.65 -2.23
CA ALA A 373 27.39 -14.07 -1.88
C ALA A 373 28.44 -14.48 -0.82
N ARG A 374 29.49 -13.67 -0.61
CA ARG A 374 30.50 -13.89 0.44
C ARG A 374 29.96 -13.72 1.86
N VAL A 375 28.86 -12.98 2.04
CA VAL A 375 28.24 -12.82 3.35
C VAL A 375 27.54 -14.12 3.72
N ALA A 376 28.04 -14.81 4.75
CA ALA A 376 27.44 -16.03 5.24
C ALA A 376 26.02 -15.75 5.75
N ARG A 377 25.05 -16.52 5.25
CA ARG A 377 23.62 -16.30 5.52
C ARG A 377 23.26 -16.45 6.99
N ASP A 378 24.02 -17.22 7.76
CA ASP A 378 23.81 -17.38 9.20
C ASP A 378 23.98 -16.08 9.98
N HIS A 379 24.74 -15.13 9.44
CA HIS A 379 24.98 -13.82 10.03
C HIS A 379 23.95 -12.77 9.65
N VAL A 380 22.99 -13.07 8.76
CA VAL A 380 22.01 -12.09 8.28
C VAL A 380 20.61 -12.68 8.35
N GLN A 381 19.70 -12.02 9.05
CA GLN A 381 18.31 -12.44 9.11
C GLN A 381 17.37 -11.27 8.82
N LEU A 382 16.46 -11.47 7.87
CA LEU A 382 15.31 -10.59 7.66
C LEU A 382 14.13 -11.12 8.46
N VAL A 383 13.47 -10.23 9.22
CA VAL A 383 12.29 -10.54 10.02
C VAL A 383 11.16 -9.64 9.60
N CYS A 384 10.02 -10.25 9.28
CA CYS A 384 8.77 -9.56 9.03
C CYS A 384 7.96 -9.48 10.33
N ALA A 385 7.89 -8.30 10.93
CA ALA A 385 7.11 -8.01 12.13
C ALA A 385 6.46 -6.64 11.99
N ASP A 386 5.13 -6.59 11.98
CA ASP A 386 4.36 -5.33 11.93
C ASP A 386 4.33 -4.64 13.32
N ALA A 387 3.86 -3.40 13.36
CA ALA A 387 3.72 -2.66 14.62
C ALA A 387 2.84 -3.45 15.62
N GLY A 388 3.32 -3.63 16.86
CA GLY A 388 2.67 -4.46 17.87
C GLY A 388 3.14 -5.92 17.91
N GLU A 389 3.97 -6.36 16.97
CA GLU A 389 4.55 -7.72 16.94
C GLU A 389 5.97 -7.75 17.54
N GLU A 390 6.27 -6.92 18.55
CA GLU A 390 7.61 -6.84 19.13
C GLU A 390 8.06 -8.15 19.81
N THR A 391 7.11 -8.97 20.27
CA THR A 391 7.39 -10.31 20.79
C THR A 391 7.94 -11.25 19.72
N ALA A 392 7.41 -11.17 18.48
CA ALA A 392 7.92 -11.93 17.35
C ALA A 392 9.32 -11.46 16.93
N LEU A 393 9.56 -10.14 16.96
CA LEU A 393 10.87 -9.56 16.71
C LEU A 393 11.90 -10.01 17.77
N ALA A 394 11.53 -10.00 19.06
CA ALA A 394 12.39 -10.49 20.15
C ALA A 394 12.68 -11.99 20.04
N ALA A 395 11.68 -12.80 19.67
CA ALA A 395 11.87 -14.23 19.45
C ALA A 395 12.85 -14.50 18.30
N ALA A 396 12.74 -13.75 17.20
CA ALA A 396 13.66 -13.88 16.07
C ALA A 396 15.09 -13.46 16.42
N LEU A 397 15.26 -12.40 17.23
CA LEU A 397 16.55 -12.00 17.77
C LEU A 397 17.18 -13.10 18.64
N ASN A 398 16.41 -13.74 19.52
CA ASN A 398 16.89 -14.85 20.34
C ASN A 398 17.31 -16.05 19.48
N ALA A 399 16.50 -16.41 18.49
CA ALA A 399 16.86 -17.46 17.53
C ALA A 399 18.15 -17.13 16.76
N MET A 400 18.41 -15.84 16.49
CA MET A 400 19.66 -15.40 15.87
C MET A 400 20.86 -15.54 16.81
N ARG A 401 20.71 -15.15 18.08
CA ARG A 401 21.75 -15.33 19.11
C ARG A 401 22.19 -16.80 19.17
N GLU A 402 21.23 -17.71 19.30
CA GLU A 402 21.52 -19.14 19.35
C GLU A 402 22.21 -19.68 18.08
N ARG A 403 21.83 -19.19 16.88
CA ARG A 403 22.51 -19.58 15.64
C ARG A 403 23.96 -19.08 15.59
N LEU A 404 24.20 -17.85 16.01
CA LEU A 404 25.54 -17.25 16.03
C LEU A 404 26.45 -17.95 17.05
N ASP A 405 25.91 -18.32 18.21
CA ASP A 405 26.65 -19.08 19.23
C ASP A 405 27.08 -20.46 18.71
N ARG A 406 26.18 -21.16 18.00
CA ARG A 406 26.50 -22.45 17.34
C ARG A 406 27.58 -22.29 16.26
N ALA A 407 27.43 -21.31 15.38
CA ALA A 407 28.42 -21.05 14.32
C ALA A 407 29.80 -20.65 14.89
N GLY A 408 29.81 -19.92 16.02
CA GLY A 408 31.03 -19.59 16.76
C GLY A 408 31.72 -20.80 17.39
N ALA A 409 30.93 -21.76 17.92
CA ALA A 409 31.43 -23.01 18.47
C ALA A 409 32.03 -23.93 17.38
N ASP A 410 31.35 -24.06 16.23
CA ASP A 410 31.79 -24.91 15.13
C ASP A 410 33.06 -24.36 14.45
N GLY A 411 33.17 -23.03 14.30
CA GLY A 411 34.36 -22.36 13.76
C GLY A 411 35.60 -22.41 14.67
N GLY A 412 35.43 -22.76 15.95
CA GLY A 412 36.53 -23.02 16.89
C GLY A 412 37.26 -24.34 16.61
N THR A 413 36.61 -25.29 15.92
CA THR A 413 37.17 -26.62 15.64
C THR A 413 38.00 -26.68 14.34
N LEU A 414 37.92 -25.66 13.49
CA LEU A 414 38.67 -25.56 12.22
C LEU A 414 39.94 -24.70 12.32
N ARG A 415 40.28 -24.20 13.51
CA ARG A 415 41.40 -23.28 13.74
C ARG A 415 42.67 -23.93 14.29
N THR A 416 42.73 -25.27 14.30
CA THR A 416 43.86 -26.05 14.86
C THR A 416 44.73 -26.75 13.80
N THR A 417 44.56 -26.50 12.50
CA THR A 417 45.33 -27.18 11.43
C THR A 417 45.93 -26.27 10.37
N LEU A 418 46.06 -24.96 10.61
CA LEU A 418 46.71 -24.02 9.68
C LEU A 418 47.84 -23.19 10.33
N HIS A 419 48.52 -23.76 11.31
CA HIS A 419 49.83 -23.31 11.76
C HIS A 419 50.82 -24.47 11.70
N GLU A 420 51.09 -24.96 10.49
CA GLU A 420 52.31 -25.68 10.13
C GLU A 420 52.37 -25.76 8.60
N HIS A 421 52.99 -24.74 8.00
CA HIS A 421 53.90 -24.77 6.84
C HIS A 421 53.99 -23.41 6.15
#